data_AF-A0A8T2H1U7-F1
#
_entry.id   AF-A0A8T2H1U7-F1
#
_cell.length_a   1.000
_cell.length_b   1.000
_cell.length_c   1.000
_cell.angle_alpha   90.00
_cell.angle_beta   90.00
_cell.angle_gamma   90.00
#
_symmetry.space_group_name_H-M   'P 1'
#
loop_
_entity.id
_entity.type
_entity.pdbx_description
1 polymer ?
#
loop_
_entity_poly.entity_id
_entity_poly.type
_entity_poly.pdbx_seq_one_letter_code
_entity_poly.pdbx_strand_id
1 'polypeptide(L)'
;MNQIEEILGDVTRHHSQWRRLVDSADSRVDKSLSVLRPQIIAEHRAFLSSLGWPPKLATSKVEHGEVDSIPNPLLLMQGDKKESYSQSFLLLCGLQQLNTQKEKRKKLHMPKENDNDGLWATDELVKPVASRMEYHFVKWAEQPEFIFELVYKVTRDFADGVDDFLQPLIDRAMLVSCSAKEAWVSAMVQMLSGFLEKKVFPGLIDMFKEKHKKSEAISSWFHLVDQMVTFDKRMQTFVNSDTCLSYEGSSTAFSQGISVMGLFCKKPEWLKTWGKIELKDAYRKSKEDIKNEKAWVVDSERTRVGNESNSRSAKYVLSTREDYKAPLVADSFLNRTWRLIDHGLSLPAILPRIQFIRATATRFLWCIFKILLLEFKKTDLSHYSLSEDSLIQACGPINLARYLESKLREWSDDLVFVEMWAAETSVTVDRKPEVSCQGCFFGEELKSLVELETNWLMEIITVFLHQFDNLCSDHFHNNVVSWEEDVITSSSNLTVSQGVAEALDNLRRHLCVLHVNMNPKDFLDLWRNLAEGLDHYVSRKFFSGDPVLGRKKFDRYEVDAEALLTVLQPYCVRPGAFFPRVREILRLLRMHEEEKARLRGALSRNGNNCLTLFGISNLSAQLVEQFCSCY
;
A
#
# COMPACT_ATOMS: atom_id res chain seq x y z
N MET A 1 -18.93 22.63 -43.82
CA MET A 1 -19.10 21.26 -43.28
C MET A 1 -19.66 21.26 -41.85
N ASN A 2 -19.36 22.24 -40.99
CA ASN A 2 -19.91 22.31 -39.62
C ASN A 2 -21.45 22.29 -39.55
N GLN A 3 -22.15 23.00 -40.44
CA GLN A 3 -23.61 22.95 -40.55
C GLN A 3 -24.14 21.53 -40.86
N ILE A 4 -23.36 20.70 -41.57
CA ILE A 4 -23.75 19.31 -41.86
C ILE A 4 -23.72 18.49 -40.57
N GLU A 5 -22.69 18.64 -39.74
CA GLU A 5 -22.60 17.93 -38.45
C GLU A 5 -23.65 18.40 -37.45
N GLU A 6 -24.02 19.69 -37.44
CA GLU A 6 -25.11 20.21 -36.61
C GLU A 6 -26.45 19.55 -36.97
N ILE A 7 -26.80 19.54 -38.26
CA ILE A 7 -28.02 18.90 -38.77
C ILE A 7 -28.01 17.39 -38.50
N LEU A 8 -26.89 16.71 -38.78
CA LEU A 8 -26.77 15.26 -38.52
C LEU A 8 -26.83 14.94 -37.03
N GLY A 9 -26.27 15.80 -36.17
CA GLY A 9 -26.37 15.69 -34.72
C GLY A 9 -27.82 15.75 -34.22
N ASP A 10 -28.59 16.73 -34.71
CA ASP A 10 -29.99 16.90 -34.35
C ASP A 10 -30.85 15.74 -34.82
N VAL A 11 -30.66 15.27 -36.06
CA VAL A 11 -31.36 14.09 -36.59
C VAL A 11 -31.02 12.84 -35.77
N THR A 12 -29.75 12.66 -35.39
CA THR A 12 -29.31 11.50 -34.59
C THR A 12 -29.96 11.49 -33.19
N ARG A 13 -30.17 12.67 -32.58
CA ARG A 13 -30.79 12.79 -31.25
C ARG A 13 -32.31 12.62 -31.27
N HIS A 14 -33.00 13.19 -32.26
CA HIS A 14 -34.47 13.25 -32.27
C HIS A 14 -35.14 12.18 -33.14
N HIS A 15 -34.41 11.57 -34.09
CA HIS A 15 -34.97 10.67 -35.09
C HIS A 15 -34.08 9.43 -35.34
N SER A 16 -33.94 8.59 -34.32
CA SER A 16 -33.08 7.39 -34.36
C SER A 16 -33.43 6.40 -35.49
N GLN A 17 -34.68 6.38 -35.96
CA GLN A 17 -35.11 5.58 -37.11
C GLN A 17 -34.42 5.97 -38.44
N TRP A 18 -33.83 7.16 -38.55
CA TRP A 18 -33.20 7.66 -39.79
C TRP A 18 -31.70 7.33 -39.88
N ARG A 19 -31.21 6.38 -39.08
CA ARG A 19 -29.79 5.98 -39.06
C ARG A 19 -29.20 5.71 -40.45
N ARG A 20 -29.92 5.00 -41.33
CA ARG A 20 -29.44 4.72 -42.70
C ARG A 20 -29.19 5.98 -43.54
N LEU A 21 -29.94 7.05 -43.30
CA LEU A 21 -29.77 8.32 -43.98
C LEU A 21 -28.56 9.08 -43.42
N VAL A 22 -28.36 9.04 -42.10
CA VAL A 22 -27.16 9.55 -41.44
C VAL A 22 -25.91 8.82 -41.95
N ASP A 23 -25.94 7.49 -42.04
CA ASP A 23 -24.83 6.67 -42.57
C ASP A 23 -24.50 7.02 -44.04
N SER A 24 -25.53 7.26 -44.86
CA SER A 24 -25.36 7.68 -46.26
C SER A 24 -24.75 9.08 -46.39
N ALA A 25 -25.11 10.01 -45.51
CA ALA A 25 -24.51 11.33 -45.45
C ALA A 25 -23.05 11.23 -44.97
N ASP A 26 -22.80 10.43 -43.94
CA ASP A 26 -21.46 10.17 -43.40
C ASP A 26 -20.52 9.59 -44.45
N SER A 27 -20.98 8.62 -45.25
CA SER A 27 -20.21 8.05 -46.35
C SER A 27 -19.81 9.08 -47.41
N ARG A 28 -20.69 10.05 -47.71
CA ARG A 28 -20.39 11.13 -48.65
C ARG A 28 -19.37 12.11 -48.06
N VAL A 29 -19.53 12.47 -46.79
CA VAL A 29 -18.56 13.30 -46.06
C VAL A 29 -17.19 12.60 -46.03
N ASP A 30 -17.14 11.30 -45.74
CA ASP A 30 -15.90 10.52 -45.72
C ASP A 30 -15.21 10.49 -47.09
N LYS A 31 -15.99 10.36 -48.18
CA LYS A 31 -15.46 10.43 -49.53
C LYS A 31 -14.88 11.81 -49.86
N SER A 32 -15.47 12.89 -49.36
CA SER A 32 -14.91 14.23 -49.54
C SER A 32 -13.66 14.45 -48.67
N LEU A 33 -13.68 14.01 -47.41
CA LEU A 33 -12.56 14.13 -46.49
C LEU A 33 -11.35 13.31 -46.93
N SER A 34 -11.56 12.14 -47.54
CA SER A 34 -10.47 11.30 -48.06
C SER A 34 -9.68 11.96 -49.20
N VAL A 35 -10.27 12.95 -49.89
CA VAL A 35 -9.61 13.76 -50.92
C VAL A 35 -9.02 15.05 -50.33
N LEU A 36 -9.81 15.76 -49.53
CA LEU A 36 -9.41 17.08 -48.99
C LEU A 36 -8.28 16.97 -47.97
N ARG A 37 -8.30 15.96 -47.09
CA ARG A 37 -7.32 15.85 -46.00
C ARG A 37 -5.89 15.66 -46.54
N PRO A 38 -5.59 14.72 -47.46
CA PRO A 38 -4.26 14.59 -48.02
C PRO A 38 -3.77 15.86 -48.73
N GLN A 39 -4.67 16.56 -49.45
CA GLN A 39 -4.33 17.77 -50.18
C GLN A 39 -3.94 18.91 -49.23
N ILE A 40 -4.76 19.18 -48.20
CA ILE A 40 -4.48 20.25 -47.22
C ILE A 40 -3.20 19.93 -46.43
N ILE A 41 -2.95 18.66 -46.09
CA ILE A 41 -1.69 18.24 -45.45
C ILE A 41 -0.50 18.47 -46.38
N ALA A 42 -0.62 18.15 -47.67
CA ALA A 42 0.45 18.34 -48.65
C ALA A 42 0.78 19.83 -48.83
N GLU A 43 -0.24 20.69 -48.93
CA GLU A 43 -0.08 22.15 -48.98
C GLU A 43 0.58 22.68 -47.71
N HIS A 44 0.12 22.24 -46.52
CA HIS A 44 0.73 22.62 -45.24
C HIS A 44 2.22 22.27 -45.18
N ARG A 45 2.58 21.04 -45.58
CA ARG A 45 3.97 20.58 -45.63
C ARG A 45 4.80 21.35 -46.65
N ALA A 46 4.23 21.69 -47.80
CA ALA A 46 4.91 22.51 -48.81
C ALA A 46 5.23 23.90 -48.26
N PHE A 47 4.30 24.52 -47.52
CA PHE A 47 4.55 25.79 -46.82
C PHE A 47 5.66 25.65 -45.78
N LEU A 48 5.61 24.65 -44.91
CA LEU A 48 6.68 24.37 -43.95
C LEU A 48 8.05 24.22 -44.62
N SER A 49 8.11 23.45 -45.71
CA SER A 49 9.33 23.26 -46.48
C SER A 49 9.87 24.57 -47.07
N SER A 50 8.98 25.45 -47.56
CA SER A 50 9.35 26.77 -48.10
C SER A 50 9.94 27.73 -47.07
N LEU A 51 9.72 27.46 -45.78
CA LEU A 51 10.25 28.23 -44.65
C LEU A 51 11.58 27.68 -44.14
N GLY A 52 12.08 26.59 -44.75
CA GLY A 52 13.25 25.88 -44.25
C GLY A 52 12.94 25.03 -43.01
N TRP A 53 11.67 24.70 -42.76
CA TRP A 53 11.30 23.73 -41.73
C TRP A 53 11.54 22.30 -42.22
N PRO A 54 12.09 21.41 -41.39
CA PRO A 54 12.55 21.67 -40.03
C PRO A 54 13.93 22.37 -40.04
N PRO A 55 14.25 23.18 -39.02
CA PRO A 55 15.58 23.77 -38.85
C PRO A 55 16.66 22.73 -38.53
N LYS A 56 17.94 23.11 -38.67
CA LYS A 56 19.06 22.21 -38.34
C LYS A 56 19.05 21.94 -36.83
N LEU A 57 19.18 20.67 -36.44
CA LEU A 57 19.18 20.26 -35.02
C LEU A 57 20.46 20.64 -34.25
N ALA A 58 21.47 21.19 -34.95
CA ALA A 58 22.72 21.70 -34.38
C ALA A 58 23.19 22.95 -35.13
N THR A 59 23.61 23.98 -34.39
CA THR A 59 24.33 25.15 -34.90
C THR A 59 25.82 24.81 -35.00
N SER A 60 26.41 24.94 -36.19
CA SER A 60 27.81 24.56 -36.45
C SER A 60 28.80 25.70 -36.18
N LYS A 61 28.53 26.61 -35.24
CA LYS A 61 29.43 27.72 -34.92
C LYS A 61 29.54 27.88 -33.41
N VAL A 62 30.66 27.39 -32.85
CA VAL A 62 31.14 27.80 -31.53
C VAL A 62 32.26 28.79 -31.78
N GLU A 63 31.90 30.05 -31.96
CA GLU A 63 32.82 31.18 -31.78
C GLU A 63 32.12 32.11 -30.80
N HIS A 64 32.63 32.11 -29.56
CA HIS A 64 32.21 32.95 -28.42
C HIS A 64 30.97 32.50 -27.62
N GLY A 65 31.20 31.63 -26.62
CA GLY A 65 30.71 31.79 -25.24
C GLY A 65 29.21 31.68 -24.93
N GLU A 66 28.29 31.89 -25.87
CA GLU A 66 26.85 31.73 -25.70
C GLU A 66 26.38 30.61 -26.64
N VAL A 67 25.61 29.66 -26.10
CA VAL A 67 25.00 28.61 -26.91
C VAL A 67 23.86 29.25 -27.69
N ASP A 68 24.12 29.68 -28.93
CA ASP A 68 23.09 30.21 -29.81
C ASP A 68 21.91 29.23 -29.89
N SER A 69 20.74 29.67 -29.45
CA SER A 69 19.47 28.93 -29.57
C SER A 69 19.22 28.54 -31.02
N ILE A 70 18.66 27.35 -31.26
CA ILE A 70 18.36 26.91 -32.63
C ILE A 70 17.38 27.92 -33.24
N PRO A 71 17.73 28.59 -34.36
CA PRO A 71 16.88 29.63 -34.93
C PRO A 71 15.54 29.02 -35.33
N ASN A 72 14.45 29.54 -34.75
CA ASN A 72 13.09 29.07 -35.01
C ASN A 72 12.51 29.74 -36.27
N PRO A 73 12.35 29.01 -37.40
CA PRO A 73 11.86 29.60 -38.65
C PRO A 73 10.42 30.12 -38.56
N LEU A 74 9.63 29.65 -37.59
CA LEU A 74 8.25 30.11 -37.37
C LEU A 74 8.20 31.57 -36.92
N LEU A 75 9.18 32.02 -36.13
CA LEU A 75 9.28 33.41 -35.66
C LEU A 75 9.71 34.39 -36.76
N LEU A 76 10.32 33.89 -37.85
CA LEU A 76 10.82 34.70 -38.95
C LEU A 76 9.75 34.98 -40.03
N MET A 77 8.52 34.49 -39.84
CA MET A 77 7.43 34.59 -40.82
C MET A 77 6.83 36.01 -40.88
N GLN A 78 6.85 36.63 -42.06
CA GLN A 78 6.27 37.96 -42.31
C GLN A 78 5.44 37.98 -43.61
N GLY A 79 4.48 38.92 -43.68
CA GLY A 79 3.65 39.17 -44.87
C GLY A 79 2.82 37.96 -45.34
N ASP A 80 2.69 37.81 -46.66
CA ASP A 80 1.84 36.81 -47.33
C ASP A 80 2.14 35.36 -46.93
N LYS A 81 3.40 35.06 -46.56
CA LYS A 81 3.83 33.73 -46.11
C LYS A 81 3.21 33.38 -44.75
N LYS A 82 3.14 34.35 -43.83
CA LYS A 82 2.49 34.18 -42.52
C LYS A 82 1.00 33.94 -42.69
N GLU A 83 0.36 34.70 -43.58
CA GLU A 83 -1.07 34.55 -43.83
C GLU A 83 -1.41 33.20 -44.47
N SER A 84 -0.65 32.78 -45.49
CA SER A 84 -0.84 31.49 -46.17
C SER A 84 -0.68 30.30 -45.22
N TYR A 85 0.35 30.34 -44.36
CA TYR A 85 0.53 29.32 -43.31
C TYR A 85 -0.62 29.32 -42.31
N SER A 86 -1.01 30.50 -41.82
CA SER A 86 -2.10 30.65 -40.86
C SER A 86 -3.40 30.07 -41.42
N GLN A 87 -3.72 30.34 -42.68
CA GLN A 87 -4.89 29.77 -43.34
C GLN A 87 -4.80 28.24 -43.43
N SER A 88 -3.65 27.69 -43.84
CA SER A 88 -3.42 26.25 -43.88
C SER A 88 -3.57 25.59 -42.50
N PHE A 89 -3.02 26.21 -41.45
CA PHE A 89 -3.14 25.76 -40.07
C PHE A 89 -4.61 25.74 -39.60
N LEU A 90 -5.36 26.83 -39.84
CA LEU A 90 -6.77 26.94 -39.47
C LEU A 90 -7.63 25.92 -40.23
N LEU A 91 -7.33 25.65 -41.51
CA LEU A 91 -8.02 24.61 -42.29
C LEU A 91 -7.80 23.21 -41.70
N LEU A 92 -6.56 22.88 -41.28
CA LEU A 92 -6.28 21.62 -40.60
C LEU A 92 -7.02 21.51 -39.26
N CYS A 93 -7.03 22.59 -38.47
CA CYS A 93 -7.78 22.62 -37.21
C CYS A 93 -9.28 22.43 -37.45
N GLY A 94 -9.86 23.11 -38.45
CA GLY A 94 -11.27 22.96 -38.80
C GLY A 94 -11.62 21.54 -39.28
N LEU A 95 -10.75 20.91 -40.06
CA LEU A 95 -10.91 19.51 -40.46
C LEU A 95 -10.87 18.55 -39.27
N GLN A 96 -9.94 18.78 -38.34
CA GLN A 96 -9.84 17.97 -37.13
C GLN A 96 -11.10 18.12 -36.26
N GLN A 97 -11.56 19.36 -36.02
CA GLN A 97 -12.78 19.62 -35.26
C GLN A 97 -13.99 18.89 -35.86
N LEU A 98 -14.15 18.95 -37.19
CA LEU A 98 -15.21 18.24 -37.89
C LEU A 98 -15.12 16.71 -37.65
N ASN A 99 -13.91 16.15 -37.78
CA ASN A 99 -13.69 14.72 -37.55
C ASN A 99 -14.00 14.34 -36.10
N THR A 100 -13.57 15.13 -35.12
CA THR A 100 -13.85 14.91 -33.70
C THR A 100 -15.34 15.01 -33.38
N GLN A 101 -16.07 15.98 -33.95
CA GLN A 101 -17.52 16.10 -33.78
C GLN A 101 -18.26 14.87 -34.35
N LYS A 102 -17.84 14.42 -35.54
CA LYS A 102 -18.38 13.23 -36.18
C LYS A 102 -18.15 11.97 -35.34
N GLU A 103 -16.94 11.75 -34.85
CA GLU A 103 -16.64 10.59 -34.00
C GLU A 103 -17.40 10.65 -32.66
N LYS A 104 -17.54 11.84 -32.05
CA LYS A 104 -18.42 12.03 -30.87
C LYS A 104 -19.88 11.67 -31.17
N ARG A 105 -20.40 12.06 -32.34
CA ARG A 105 -21.77 11.71 -32.78
C ARG A 105 -21.93 10.20 -33.00
N LYS A 106 -20.95 9.53 -33.63
CA LYS A 106 -20.97 8.07 -33.80
C LYS A 106 -20.87 7.32 -32.48
N LYS A 107 -20.07 7.82 -31.54
CA LYS A 107 -19.85 7.24 -30.21
C LYS A 107 -20.91 7.64 -29.17
N LEU A 108 -22.06 8.22 -29.54
CA LEU A 108 -23.08 8.74 -28.60
C LEU A 108 -23.59 7.72 -27.54
N HIS A 109 -23.39 6.42 -27.76
CA HIS A 109 -23.79 5.33 -26.87
C HIS A 109 -22.62 4.50 -26.32
N MET A 110 -21.37 4.90 -26.56
CA MET A 110 -20.17 4.23 -26.06
C MET A 110 -19.50 5.08 -24.98
N PRO A 111 -18.84 4.48 -23.97
CA PRO A 111 -18.13 5.24 -22.95
C PRO A 111 -17.09 6.18 -23.59
N LYS A 112 -16.88 7.34 -22.97
CA LYS A 112 -15.81 8.28 -23.34
C LYS A 112 -14.45 7.58 -23.20
N GLU A 113 -13.90 7.10 -24.30
CA GLU A 113 -12.44 6.99 -24.42
C GLU A 113 -11.92 8.42 -24.64
N ASN A 114 -11.09 8.90 -23.72
CA ASN A 114 -10.26 10.07 -23.96
C ASN A 114 -9.19 9.69 -24.99
N ASP A 115 -9.59 9.53 -26.25
CA ASP A 115 -8.66 9.58 -27.37
C ASP A 115 -8.18 11.03 -27.44
N ASN A 116 -7.05 11.29 -26.78
CA ASN A 116 -6.35 12.55 -26.90
C ASN A 116 -5.64 12.55 -28.27
N ASP A 117 -6.44 12.66 -29.33
CA ASP A 117 -5.93 12.86 -30.68
C ASP A 117 -5.17 14.19 -30.68
N GLY A 118 -3.84 14.11 -30.79
CA GLY A 118 -2.97 15.28 -30.85
C GLY A 118 -3.43 16.28 -31.93
N LEU A 119 -3.00 17.54 -31.81
CA LEU A 119 -3.34 18.56 -32.80
C LEU A 119 -2.67 18.23 -34.13
N TRP A 120 -3.45 17.92 -35.17
CA TRP A 120 -2.93 17.45 -36.46
C TRP A 120 -1.94 18.43 -37.07
N ALA A 121 -2.19 19.74 -36.94
CA ALA A 121 -1.29 20.77 -37.43
C ALA A 121 0.08 20.72 -36.71
N THR A 122 0.09 20.46 -35.39
CA THR A 122 1.32 20.27 -34.62
C THR A 122 2.02 18.96 -34.96
N ASP A 123 1.28 17.88 -35.22
CA ASP A 123 1.86 16.61 -35.66
C ASP A 123 2.60 16.78 -37.00
N GLU A 124 2.06 17.59 -37.92
CA GLU A 124 2.72 17.90 -39.20
C GLU A 124 3.97 18.77 -39.04
N LEU A 125 4.05 19.58 -37.98
CA LEU A 125 5.28 20.28 -37.59
C LEU A 125 6.33 19.32 -37.03
N VAL A 126 5.93 18.37 -36.18
CA VAL A 126 6.87 17.44 -35.53
C VAL A 126 7.41 16.39 -36.51
N LYS A 127 6.62 15.90 -37.47
CA LYS A 127 7.03 14.81 -38.38
C LYS A 127 8.39 15.03 -39.06
N PRO A 128 8.68 16.19 -39.69
CA PRO A 128 10.00 16.42 -40.28
C PRO A 128 11.13 16.49 -39.25
N VAL A 129 10.88 17.05 -38.06
CA VAL A 129 11.85 17.09 -36.94
C VAL A 129 12.18 15.66 -36.49
N ALA A 130 11.14 14.83 -36.31
CA ALA A 130 11.24 13.42 -35.99
C ALA A 130 12.14 12.67 -36.96
N SER A 131 11.91 12.84 -38.28
CA SER A 131 12.72 12.18 -39.31
C SER A 131 14.20 12.53 -39.24
N ARG A 132 14.54 13.77 -38.85
CA ARG A 132 15.95 14.16 -38.65
C ARG A 132 16.54 13.57 -37.37
N MET A 133 15.76 13.52 -36.30
CA MET A 133 16.20 12.91 -35.04
C MET A 133 16.39 11.41 -35.14
N GLU A 134 15.55 10.71 -35.91
CA GLU A 134 15.59 9.25 -36.05
C GLU A 134 16.95 8.77 -36.58
N TYR A 135 17.62 9.56 -37.44
CA TYR A 135 19.00 9.29 -37.89
C TYR A 135 20.00 9.22 -36.73
N HIS A 136 19.83 10.06 -35.70
CA HIS A 136 20.64 10.04 -34.49
C HIS A 136 20.21 8.92 -33.54
N PHE A 137 18.91 8.73 -33.37
CA PHE A 137 18.37 7.72 -32.46
C PHE A 137 18.81 6.30 -32.80
N VAL A 138 18.85 5.95 -34.09
CA VAL A 138 19.34 4.62 -34.51
C VAL A 138 20.79 4.38 -34.09
N LYS A 139 21.63 5.42 -34.04
CA LYS A 139 23.03 5.31 -33.57
C LYS A 139 23.14 5.19 -32.05
N TRP A 140 22.16 5.72 -31.33
CA TRP A 140 22.13 5.77 -29.87
C TRP A 140 21.12 4.79 -29.26
N ALA A 141 20.71 3.75 -30.00
CA ALA A 141 19.70 2.81 -29.51
C ALA A 141 20.10 2.16 -28.16
N GLU A 142 21.40 1.97 -27.92
CA GLU A 142 21.97 1.45 -26.67
C GLU A 142 22.30 2.54 -25.62
N GLN A 143 22.13 3.82 -25.97
CA GLN A 143 22.43 5.00 -25.14
C GLN A 143 21.18 5.90 -25.06
N PRO A 144 20.10 5.42 -24.39
CA PRO A 144 18.83 6.14 -24.35
C PRO A 144 18.95 7.55 -23.80
N GLU A 145 19.89 7.82 -22.89
CA GLU A 145 20.15 9.15 -22.32
C GLU A 145 20.35 10.23 -23.39
N PHE A 146 21.06 9.93 -24.49
CA PHE A 146 21.26 10.89 -25.58
C PHE A 146 19.99 11.11 -26.41
N ILE A 147 19.15 10.09 -26.52
CA ILE A 147 17.84 10.17 -27.18
C ILE A 147 16.93 11.10 -26.37
N PHE A 148 16.76 10.83 -25.07
CA PHE A 148 15.90 11.62 -24.20
C PHE A 148 16.39 13.08 -24.10
N GLU A 149 17.69 13.30 -23.96
CA GLU A 149 18.25 14.65 -23.87
C GLU A 149 18.07 15.44 -25.19
N LEU A 150 18.25 14.81 -26.36
CA LEU A 150 18.02 15.47 -27.64
C LEU A 150 16.55 15.88 -27.81
N VAL A 151 15.61 15.00 -27.44
CA VAL A 151 14.18 15.30 -27.51
C VAL A 151 13.84 16.45 -26.57
N TYR A 152 14.32 16.40 -25.33
CA TYR A 152 14.08 17.44 -24.34
C TYR A 152 14.60 18.80 -24.81
N LYS A 153 15.87 18.84 -25.24
CA LYS A 153 16.50 20.06 -25.75
C LYS A 153 15.71 20.67 -26.90
N VAL A 154 15.39 19.89 -27.93
CA VAL A 154 14.67 20.39 -29.10
C VAL A 154 13.25 20.83 -28.76
N THR A 155 12.58 20.10 -27.87
CA THR A 155 11.23 20.49 -27.41
C THR A 155 11.27 21.86 -26.75
N ARG A 156 12.23 22.08 -25.84
CA ARG A 156 12.43 23.36 -25.14
C ARG A 156 12.85 24.48 -26.09
N ASP A 157 13.85 24.25 -26.93
CA ASP A 157 14.46 25.29 -27.77
C ASP A 157 13.47 25.84 -28.83
N PHE A 158 12.44 25.08 -29.22
CA PHE A 158 11.39 25.58 -30.14
C PHE A 158 10.15 26.12 -29.44
N ALA A 159 9.99 25.90 -28.15
CA ALA A 159 8.72 26.12 -27.46
C ALA A 159 8.24 27.57 -27.53
N ASP A 160 9.11 28.56 -27.27
CA ASP A 160 8.74 29.98 -27.30
C ASP A 160 8.12 30.35 -28.65
N GLY A 161 8.73 29.89 -29.76
CA GLY A 161 8.19 30.17 -31.08
C GLY A 161 7.00 29.31 -31.49
N VAL A 162 6.70 28.20 -30.81
CA VAL A 162 5.38 27.56 -31.00
C VAL A 162 4.32 28.23 -30.14
N ASP A 163 4.64 28.72 -28.96
CA ASP A 163 3.69 29.37 -28.07
C ASP A 163 3.29 30.74 -28.64
N ASP A 164 4.27 31.60 -28.93
CA ASP A 164 4.06 32.95 -29.49
C ASP A 164 3.34 32.95 -30.84
N PHE A 165 3.53 31.89 -31.64
CA PHE A 165 3.03 31.83 -33.00
C PHE A 165 1.79 30.95 -33.17
N LEU A 166 1.75 29.76 -32.54
CA LEU A 166 0.63 28.83 -32.71
C LEU A 166 -0.50 29.11 -31.72
N GLN A 167 -0.24 29.59 -30.50
CA GLN A 167 -1.32 29.86 -29.55
C GLN A 167 -2.36 30.85 -30.12
N PRO A 168 -1.97 31.97 -30.76
CA PRO A 168 -2.94 32.86 -31.40
C PRO A 168 -3.76 32.20 -32.53
N LEU A 169 -3.18 31.22 -33.24
CA LEU A 169 -3.88 30.47 -34.29
C LEU A 169 -4.85 29.45 -33.70
N ILE A 170 -4.48 28.81 -32.60
CA ILE A 170 -5.35 27.90 -31.83
C ILE A 170 -6.54 28.67 -31.26
N ASP A 171 -6.29 29.85 -30.68
CA ASP A 171 -7.34 30.73 -30.16
C ASP A 171 -8.29 31.15 -31.28
N ARG A 172 -7.75 31.54 -32.45
CA ARG A 172 -8.55 31.87 -33.64
C ARG A 172 -9.34 30.68 -34.19
N ALA A 173 -8.81 29.45 -34.05
CA ALA A 173 -9.53 28.23 -34.39
C ALA A 173 -10.62 27.88 -33.37
N MET A 174 -10.74 28.61 -32.25
CA MET A 174 -11.70 28.37 -31.17
C MET A 174 -11.58 26.96 -30.57
N LEU A 175 -10.36 26.43 -30.50
CA LEU A 175 -10.06 25.14 -29.87
C LEU A 175 -10.00 25.33 -28.34
N VAL A 176 -11.16 25.21 -27.70
CA VAL A 176 -11.30 25.37 -26.24
C VAL A 176 -10.40 24.35 -25.51
N SER A 177 -9.64 24.83 -24.52
CA SER A 177 -8.74 24.04 -23.67
C SER A 177 -7.53 23.42 -24.39
N CYS A 178 -7.12 23.96 -25.54
CA CYS A 178 -5.87 23.55 -26.21
C CYS A 178 -4.75 24.56 -25.95
N SER A 179 -3.63 24.10 -25.37
CA SER A 179 -2.38 24.85 -25.31
C SER A 179 -1.46 24.42 -26.47
N ALA A 180 -0.87 25.40 -27.17
CA ALA A 180 0.16 25.20 -28.17
C ALA A 180 1.37 24.45 -27.59
N LYS A 181 1.83 24.87 -26.41
CA LYS A 181 2.91 24.23 -25.66
C LYS A 181 2.60 22.79 -25.29
N GLU A 182 1.41 22.51 -24.73
CA GLU A 182 1.00 21.14 -24.42
C GLU A 182 0.89 20.25 -25.66
N ALA A 183 0.30 20.76 -26.74
CA ALA A 183 0.18 20.04 -28.00
C ALA A 183 1.55 19.70 -28.60
N TRP A 184 2.50 20.63 -28.51
CA TRP A 184 3.88 20.44 -28.97
C TRP A 184 4.62 19.39 -28.15
N VAL A 185 4.58 19.50 -26.82
CA VAL A 185 5.19 18.51 -25.93
C VAL A 185 4.57 17.13 -26.16
N SER A 186 3.24 17.05 -26.27
CA SER A 186 2.55 15.78 -26.54
C SER A 186 3.00 15.17 -27.87
N ALA A 187 3.09 15.95 -28.95
CA ALA A 187 3.54 15.45 -30.24
C ALA A 187 5.00 14.96 -30.22
N MET A 188 5.89 15.66 -29.50
CA MET A 188 7.28 15.24 -29.29
C MET A 188 7.38 13.94 -28.46
N VAL A 189 6.55 13.81 -27.42
CA VAL A 189 6.45 12.59 -26.59
C VAL A 189 5.91 11.42 -27.40
N GLN A 190 4.89 11.61 -28.24
CA GLN A 190 4.36 10.55 -29.12
C GLN A 190 5.40 10.09 -30.14
N MET A 191 6.18 11.03 -30.69
CA MET A 191 7.28 10.73 -31.60
C MET A 191 8.33 9.85 -30.93
N LEU A 192 8.80 10.23 -29.74
CA LEU A 192 9.76 9.44 -28.96
C LEU A 192 9.19 8.06 -28.59
N SER A 193 7.96 8.03 -28.08
CA SER A 193 7.25 6.79 -27.74
C SER A 193 7.17 5.84 -28.94
N GLY A 194 6.87 6.37 -30.13
CA GLY A 194 6.83 5.59 -31.36
C GLY A 194 8.19 5.03 -31.77
N PHE A 195 9.28 5.74 -31.54
CA PHE A 195 10.63 5.21 -31.75
C PHE A 195 10.97 4.09 -30.76
N LEU A 196 10.74 4.32 -29.47
CA LEU A 196 10.99 3.34 -28.42
C LEU A 196 10.19 2.05 -28.66
N GLU A 197 8.91 2.19 -29.03
CA GLU A 197 8.02 1.05 -29.33
C GLU A 197 8.55 0.19 -30.48
N LYS A 198 9.07 0.82 -31.54
CA LYS A 198 9.47 0.12 -32.77
C LYS A 198 10.89 -0.41 -32.74
N LYS A 199 11.81 0.24 -32.01
CA LYS A 199 13.24 -0.01 -32.13
C LYS A 199 13.91 -0.45 -30.84
N VAL A 200 13.52 0.10 -29.69
CA VAL A 200 14.22 -0.13 -28.41
C VAL A 200 13.60 -1.30 -27.64
N PHE A 201 12.29 -1.24 -27.36
CA PHE A 201 11.61 -2.28 -26.59
C PHE A 201 11.65 -3.68 -27.23
N PRO A 202 11.46 -3.84 -28.56
CA PRO A 202 11.59 -5.16 -29.19
C PRO A 202 12.95 -5.80 -28.95
N GLY A 203 14.05 -5.03 -29.09
CA GLY A 203 15.41 -5.49 -28.81
C GLY A 203 15.60 -5.91 -27.34
N LEU A 204 15.13 -5.09 -26.40
CA LEU A 204 15.16 -5.42 -24.97
C LEU A 204 14.40 -6.71 -24.64
N ILE A 205 13.23 -6.90 -25.24
CA ILE A 205 12.39 -8.08 -25.01
C ILE A 205 13.08 -9.33 -25.55
N ASP A 206 13.71 -9.26 -26.71
CA ASP A 206 14.42 -10.39 -27.29
C ASP A 206 15.66 -10.75 -26.48
N MET A 207 16.43 -9.75 -26.03
CA MET A 207 17.53 -9.98 -25.07
C MET A 207 17.05 -10.58 -23.74
N PHE A 208 15.87 -10.18 -23.26
CA PHE A 208 15.30 -10.71 -22.02
C PHE A 208 14.87 -12.18 -22.13
N LYS A 209 14.47 -12.64 -23.33
CA LYS A 209 14.16 -14.04 -23.62
C LYS A 209 15.43 -14.91 -23.65
N GLU A 210 16.55 -14.34 -24.08
CA GLU A 210 17.85 -15.02 -24.11
C GLU A 210 18.43 -15.22 -22.70
N LYS A 211 18.64 -16.48 -22.29
CA LYS A 211 19.12 -16.81 -20.93
C LYS A 211 20.45 -16.14 -20.56
N HIS A 212 21.39 -16.07 -21.51
CA HIS A 212 22.74 -15.57 -21.26
C HIS A 212 22.82 -14.03 -21.20
N LYS A 213 21.91 -13.31 -21.87
CA LYS A 213 21.87 -11.83 -21.88
C LYS A 213 20.86 -11.24 -20.90
N LYS A 214 20.16 -12.09 -20.14
CA LYS A 214 19.07 -11.66 -19.28
C LYS A 214 19.47 -10.62 -18.21
N SER A 215 20.68 -10.72 -17.65
CA SER A 215 21.15 -9.76 -16.63
C SER A 215 21.42 -8.38 -17.22
N GLU A 216 21.99 -8.34 -18.42
CA GLU A 216 22.21 -7.12 -19.19
C GLU A 216 20.86 -6.51 -19.59
N ALA A 217 19.93 -7.32 -20.13
CA ALA A 217 18.58 -6.88 -20.47
C ALA A 217 17.82 -6.28 -19.26
N ILE A 218 17.97 -6.85 -18.06
CA ILE A 218 17.38 -6.31 -16.83
C ILE A 218 17.99 -4.95 -16.49
N SER A 219 19.31 -4.79 -16.61
CA SER A 219 20.00 -3.54 -16.31
C SER A 219 19.62 -2.43 -17.29
N SER A 220 19.59 -2.75 -18.59
CA SER A 220 19.13 -1.84 -19.64
C SER A 220 17.65 -1.48 -19.50
N TRP A 221 16.81 -2.42 -19.04
CA TRP A 221 15.40 -2.14 -18.75
C TRP A 221 15.25 -1.12 -17.61
N PHE A 222 15.97 -1.30 -16.51
CA PHE A 222 15.96 -0.34 -15.40
C PHE A 222 16.45 1.04 -15.83
N HIS A 223 17.57 1.10 -16.56
CA HIS A 223 18.11 2.35 -17.08
C HIS A 223 17.11 3.06 -17.98
N LEU A 224 16.47 2.34 -18.92
CA LEU A 224 15.46 2.91 -19.81
C LEU A 224 14.26 3.47 -19.03
N VAL A 225 13.74 2.73 -18.06
CA VAL A 225 12.59 3.18 -17.25
C VAL A 225 12.97 4.42 -16.43
N ASP A 226 14.17 4.47 -15.84
CA ASP A 226 14.65 5.65 -15.10
C ASP A 226 14.76 6.89 -16.01
N GLN A 227 15.26 6.71 -17.23
CA GLN A 227 15.28 7.77 -18.24
C GLN A 227 13.86 8.23 -18.61
N MET A 228 12.91 7.30 -18.79
CA MET A 228 11.51 7.63 -19.08
C MET A 228 10.86 8.44 -17.94
N VAL A 229 11.02 8.00 -16.69
CA VAL A 229 10.45 8.69 -15.52
C VAL A 229 11.07 10.07 -15.33
N THR A 230 12.39 10.18 -15.47
CA THR A 230 13.10 11.46 -15.36
C THR A 230 12.68 12.42 -16.47
N PHE A 231 12.56 11.93 -17.70
CA PHE A 231 12.10 12.71 -18.83
C PHE A 231 10.66 13.21 -18.65
N ASP A 232 9.74 12.35 -18.23
CA ASP A 232 8.33 12.71 -17.99
C ASP A 232 8.22 13.80 -16.91
N LYS A 233 9.00 13.70 -15.81
CA LYS A 233 9.06 14.74 -14.77
C LYS A 233 9.57 16.08 -15.32
N ARG A 234 10.62 16.06 -16.16
CA ARG A 234 11.15 17.28 -16.80
C ARG A 234 10.13 17.91 -17.75
N MET A 235 9.45 17.10 -18.57
CA MET A 235 8.42 17.57 -19.49
C MET A 235 7.21 18.15 -18.77
N GLN A 236 6.78 17.52 -17.67
CA GLN A 236 5.69 18.04 -16.85
C GLN A 236 6.05 19.37 -16.20
N THR A 237 7.23 19.48 -15.60
CA THR A 237 7.73 20.74 -15.01
C THR A 237 7.80 21.83 -16.08
N PHE A 238 8.24 21.47 -17.29
CA PHE A 238 8.33 22.37 -18.43
C PHE A 238 6.95 22.89 -18.88
N VAL A 239 5.94 22.02 -18.99
CA VAL A 239 4.57 22.43 -19.34
C VAL A 239 3.94 23.29 -18.25
N ASN A 240 4.15 22.94 -16.98
CA ASN A 240 3.52 23.61 -15.85
C ASN A 240 4.17 24.95 -15.46
N SER A 241 5.30 25.33 -16.07
CA SER A 241 6.04 26.55 -15.72
C SER A 241 5.18 27.83 -15.81
N ASP A 242 4.19 27.82 -16.70
CA ASP A 242 3.37 29.00 -17.01
C ASP A 242 2.02 28.97 -16.28
N THR A 243 1.71 27.85 -15.62
CA THR A 243 0.44 27.60 -14.92
C THR A 243 0.64 27.82 -13.42
N CYS A 244 0.32 29.03 -12.94
CA CYS A 244 0.48 29.47 -11.54
C CYS A 244 -0.41 28.72 -10.50
N LEU A 245 -1.10 27.65 -10.89
CA LEU A 245 -1.99 26.86 -10.05
C LEU A 245 -1.42 25.45 -9.81
N SER A 246 -0.24 25.38 -9.22
CA SER A 246 0.30 24.13 -8.70
C SER A 246 -0.33 23.86 -7.33
N TYR A 247 -1.45 23.12 -7.29
CA TYR A 247 -1.91 22.56 -6.03
C TYR A 247 -1.01 21.36 -5.70
N GLU A 248 -0.14 21.54 -4.71
CA GLU A 248 0.90 20.61 -4.27
C GLU A 248 0.37 19.30 -3.64
N GLY A 249 -0.92 19.00 -3.80
CA GLY A 249 -1.60 17.87 -3.16
C GLY A 249 -2.54 17.05 -4.06
N SER A 250 -2.68 17.37 -5.36
CA SER A 250 -3.38 16.47 -6.29
C SER A 250 -2.36 15.67 -7.08
N SER A 251 -2.25 14.40 -6.74
CA SER A 251 -1.44 13.40 -7.42
C SER A 251 -1.41 13.60 -8.93
N THR A 252 -0.19 13.60 -9.44
CA THR A 252 0.29 13.64 -10.81
C THR A 252 -0.49 12.70 -11.73
N ALA A 253 -1.70 13.06 -12.14
CA ALA A 253 -2.36 12.46 -13.28
C ALA A 253 -1.74 13.05 -14.56
N PHE A 254 -0.62 12.47 -14.99
CA PHE A 254 -0.06 12.76 -16.31
C PHE A 254 -1.18 12.63 -17.35
N SER A 255 -1.41 13.68 -18.15
CA SER A 255 -2.28 13.51 -19.31
C SER A 255 -1.64 12.42 -20.18
N GLN A 256 -2.42 11.42 -20.61
CA GLN A 256 -1.92 10.24 -21.33
C GLN A 256 -1.09 10.60 -22.58
N GLY A 257 -1.27 11.81 -23.12
CA GLY A 257 -0.54 12.34 -24.28
C GLY A 257 0.86 12.87 -23.99
N ILE A 258 1.21 13.20 -22.74
CA ILE A 258 2.46 13.90 -22.37
C ILE A 258 3.46 12.96 -21.64
N SER A 259 3.07 11.72 -21.34
CA SER A 259 3.93 10.75 -20.66
C SER A 259 4.41 9.63 -21.59
N VAL A 260 5.73 9.42 -21.66
CA VAL A 260 6.36 8.27 -22.34
C VAL A 260 6.01 6.97 -21.62
N MET A 261 5.77 7.01 -20.30
CA MET A 261 5.25 5.87 -19.52
C MET A 261 3.87 5.40 -20.00
N GLY A 262 3.15 6.20 -20.79
CA GLY A 262 1.92 5.80 -21.49
C GLY A 262 2.11 4.59 -22.41
N LEU A 263 3.33 4.29 -22.84
CA LEU A 263 3.65 3.11 -23.63
C LEU A 263 3.29 1.79 -22.92
N PHE A 264 3.52 1.71 -21.61
CA PHE A 264 3.12 0.55 -20.81
C PHE A 264 1.60 0.41 -20.67
N CYS A 265 0.86 1.52 -20.78
CA CYS A 265 -0.59 1.50 -20.80
C CYS A 265 -1.13 0.93 -22.12
N LYS A 266 -0.44 1.21 -23.24
CA LYS A 266 -0.77 0.68 -24.58
C LYS A 266 -0.36 -0.79 -24.77
N LYS A 267 0.65 -1.27 -24.02
CA LYS A 267 1.24 -2.61 -24.13
C LYS A 267 1.24 -3.36 -22.78
N PRO A 268 0.11 -3.96 -22.37
CA PRO A 268 -0.01 -4.66 -21.08
C PRO A 268 1.02 -5.78 -20.87
N GLU A 269 1.49 -6.40 -21.94
CA GLU A 269 2.53 -7.43 -21.91
C GLU A 269 3.90 -6.88 -21.51
N TRP A 270 4.21 -5.63 -21.85
CA TRP A 270 5.44 -4.94 -21.42
C TRP A 270 5.34 -4.53 -19.96
N LEU A 271 4.18 -4.00 -19.54
CA LEU A 271 3.89 -3.70 -18.14
C LEU A 271 4.07 -4.95 -17.25
N LYS A 272 3.51 -6.09 -17.68
CA LYS A 272 3.66 -7.37 -16.99
C LYS A 272 5.12 -7.85 -16.94
N THR A 273 5.91 -7.57 -17.98
CA THR A 273 7.33 -7.94 -18.02
C THR A 273 8.14 -7.08 -17.05
N TRP A 274 7.92 -5.76 -17.05
CA TRP A 274 8.52 -4.85 -16.10
C TRP A 274 8.20 -5.24 -14.65
N GLY A 275 6.93 -5.47 -14.31
CA GLY A 275 6.55 -5.88 -12.96
C GLY A 275 7.20 -7.20 -12.51
N LYS A 276 7.41 -8.16 -13.44
CA LYS A 276 8.15 -9.40 -13.15
C LYS A 276 9.64 -9.15 -12.87
N ILE A 277 10.25 -8.18 -13.54
CA ILE A 277 11.66 -7.81 -13.32
C ILE A 277 11.80 -7.19 -11.93
N GLU A 278 10.96 -6.20 -11.63
CA GLU A 278 10.91 -5.47 -10.36
C GLU A 278 10.69 -6.39 -9.15
N LEU A 279 9.66 -7.23 -9.21
CA LEU A 279 9.34 -8.16 -8.13
C LEU A 279 10.50 -9.13 -7.85
N LYS A 280 11.16 -9.62 -8.91
CA LYS A 280 12.30 -10.54 -8.78
C LYS A 280 13.52 -9.86 -8.18
N ASP A 281 13.80 -8.62 -8.59
CA ASP A 281 14.88 -7.83 -8.04
C ASP A 281 14.64 -7.52 -6.55
N ALA A 282 13.45 -7.04 -6.21
CA ALA A 282 13.06 -6.77 -4.82
C ALA A 282 13.18 -8.03 -3.94
N TYR A 283 12.69 -9.17 -4.43
CA TYR A 283 12.81 -10.45 -3.72
C TYR A 283 14.26 -10.89 -3.53
N ARG A 284 15.10 -10.81 -4.58
CA ARG A 284 16.52 -11.16 -4.50
C ARG A 284 17.23 -10.34 -3.43
N LYS A 285 17.09 -9.01 -3.48
CA LYS A 285 17.75 -8.10 -2.54
C LYS A 285 17.25 -8.30 -1.11
N SER A 286 15.96 -8.61 -0.93
CA SER A 286 15.39 -8.91 0.41
C SER A 286 15.95 -10.22 0.99
N LYS A 287 16.22 -11.22 0.14
CA LYS A 287 16.86 -12.47 0.57
C LYS A 287 18.28 -12.24 1.09
N GLU A 288 18.98 -11.24 0.58
CA GLU A 288 20.30 -10.84 1.09
C GLU A 288 20.16 -10.16 2.47
N ASP A 289 19.18 -9.27 2.63
CA ASP A 289 18.88 -8.60 3.90
C ASP A 289 18.56 -9.61 5.02
N ILE A 290 17.73 -10.62 4.72
CA ILE A 290 17.29 -11.64 5.71
C ILE A 290 18.43 -12.54 6.18
N LYS A 291 19.42 -12.82 5.33
CA LYS A 291 20.58 -13.65 5.69
C LYS A 291 21.48 -12.99 6.74
N ASN A 292 21.38 -11.67 6.88
CA ASN A 292 22.13 -10.94 7.90
C ASN A 292 21.38 -11.04 9.23
N GLU A 293 21.88 -11.86 10.16
CA GLU A 293 21.27 -12.01 11.50
C GLU A 293 21.11 -10.67 12.25
N LYS A 294 22.03 -9.72 12.02
CA LYS A 294 21.95 -8.37 12.61
C LYS A 294 20.72 -7.59 12.13
N ALA A 295 20.11 -7.96 11.02
CA ALA A 295 18.92 -7.29 10.48
C ALA A 295 17.65 -7.57 11.32
N TRP A 296 17.64 -8.64 12.11
CA TRP A 296 16.55 -9.02 13.00
C TRP A 296 16.68 -8.48 14.42
N VAL A 297 17.78 -7.78 14.72
CA VAL A 297 18.02 -7.17 16.03
C VAL A 297 17.25 -5.86 16.15
N VAL A 298 16.64 -5.65 17.31
CA VAL A 298 16.02 -4.37 17.69
C VAL A 298 17.11 -3.45 18.26
N ASP A 299 17.25 -2.25 17.70
CA ASP A 299 18.19 -1.23 18.20
C ASP A 299 17.71 -0.70 19.55
N SER A 300 18.16 -1.36 20.63
CA SER A 300 17.76 -1.06 22.00
C SER A 300 18.52 0.13 22.62
N GLU A 301 19.57 0.63 21.96
CA GLU A 301 20.37 1.74 22.48
C GLU A 301 19.67 3.09 22.29
N ARG A 302 18.96 3.30 21.18
CA ARG A 302 18.22 4.56 20.93
C ARG A 302 16.96 4.72 21.77
N THR A 303 16.31 3.63 22.14
CA THR A 303 15.09 3.64 22.97
C THR A 303 15.37 4.08 24.41
N ARG A 304 16.61 3.94 24.90
CA ARG A 304 17.02 4.35 26.25
C ARG A 304 17.30 5.86 26.35
N VAL A 305 17.76 6.50 25.28
CA VAL A 305 18.15 7.93 25.28
C VAL A 305 16.94 8.87 25.19
N GLY A 306 15.79 8.40 24.71
CA GLY A 306 14.57 9.22 24.56
C GLY A 306 13.66 9.33 25.78
N ASN A 307 13.94 8.62 26.88
CA ASN A 307 12.97 8.43 27.97
C ASN A 307 13.10 9.37 29.18
N GLU A 308 14.05 10.32 29.20
CA GLU A 308 14.25 11.17 30.40
C GLU A 308 13.91 12.65 30.23
N SER A 309 13.45 13.14 29.08
CA SER A 309 13.04 14.55 28.97
C SER A 309 11.99 14.80 27.88
N ASN A 310 10.78 15.19 28.30
CA ASN A 310 9.77 15.96 27.54
C ASN A 310 8.75 15.24 26.62
N SER A 311 8.17 14.11 27.01
CA SER A 311 7.01 13.51 26.29
C SER A 311 5.64 14.02 26.80
N ARG A 312 5.37 15.33 26.63
CA ARG A 312 3.99 15.85 26.81
C ARG A 312 3.59 16.95 25.83
N SER A 313 4.38 17.20 24.81
CA SER A 313 4.12 18.26 23.84
C SER A 313 4.42 17.75 22.43
N ALA A 314 3.37 17.69 21.60
CA ALA A 314 3.34 17.36 20.17
C ALA A 314 3.45 15.88 19.77
N LYS A 315 2.44 15.07 20.14
CA LYS A 315 2.22 13.71 19.60
C LYS A 315 1.21 13.73 18.43
N TYR A 316 1.56 14.45 17.38
CA TYR A 316 0.87 14.41 16.08
C TYR A 316 1.92 14.33 14.96
N VAL A 317 2.82 13.36 15.02
CA VAL A 317 3.78 13.10 13.93
C VAL A 317 4.10 11.61 13.94
N LEU A 318 3.54 10.88 12.97
CA LEU A 318 3.88 9.52 12.48
C LEU A 318 4.72 8.61 13.42
N SER A 319 4.12 7.52 13.90
CA SER A 319 4.81 6.48 14.68
C SER A 319 6.04 5.93 13.94
N THR A 320 7.17 5.84 14.62
CA THR A 320 8.44 5.35 14.05
C THR A 320 8.62 3.84 14.27
N ARG A 321 9.62 3.25 13.61
CA ARG A 321 10.00 1.85 13.80
C ARG A 321 10.29 1.52 15.27
N GLU A 322 10.95 2.44 15.98
CA GLU A 322 11.32 2.29 17.38
C GLU A 322 10.11 2.23 18.31
N ASP A 323 9.05 2.98 18.02
CA ASP A 323 7.79 2.95 18.80
C ASP A 323 7.16 1.55 18.80
N TYR A 324 7.36 0.80 17.72
CA TYR A 324 6.89 -0.58 17.57
C TYR A 324 7.93 -1.64 17.95
N LYS A 325 9.14 -1.24 18.38
CA LYS A 325 10.27 -2.17 18.62
C LYS A 325 10.52 -3.11 17.44
N ALA A 326 10.29 -2.63 16.22
CA ALA A 326 10.44 -3.43 15.02
C ALA A 326 11.93 -3.55 14.63
N PRO A 327 12.36 -4.70 14.08
CA PRO A 327 13.75 -4.92 13.71
C PRO A 327 14.16 -4.11 12.47
N LEU A 328 15.46 -3.90 12.28
CA LEU A 328 16.02 -3.06 11.19
C LEU A 328 15.55 -3.49 9.79
N VAL A 329 15.35 -4.79 9.56
CA VAL A 329 14.88 -5.34 8.29
C VAL A 329 13.51 -4.78 7.87
N ALA A 330 12.70 -4.30 8.84
CA ALA A 330 11.39 -3.74 8.55
C ALA A 330 11.45 -2.50 7.66
N ASP A 331 12.41 -1.60 7.89
CA ASP A 331 12.60 -0.42 7.04
C ASP A 331 13.06 -0.82 5.64
N SER A 332 13.92 -1.82 5.51
CA SER A 332 14.33 -2.35 4.21
C SER A 332 13.13 -2.90 3.42
N PHE A 333 12.23 -3.64 4.09
CA PHE A 333 11.01 -4.16 3.48
C PHE A 333 10.04 -3.03 3.06
N LEU A 334 9.82 -2.04 3.93
CA LEU A 334 8.97 -0.90 3.62
C LEU A 334 9.54 -0.04 2.50
N ASN A 335 10.82 0.30 2.53
CA ASN A 335 11.50 1.08 1.50
C ASN A 335 11.50 0.36 0.14
N ARG A 336 11.55 -0.97 0.12
CA ARG A 336 11.41 -1.76 -1.12
C ARG A 336 9.96 -1.75 -1.60
N THR A 337 9.00 -1.96 -0.71
CA THR A 337 7.57 -1.94 -1.05
C THR A 337 7.16 -0.58 -1.60
N TRP A 338 7.59 0.51 -0.94
CA TRP A 338 7.32 1.88 -1.37
C TRP A 338 7.97 2.20 -2.72
N ARG A 339 9.19 1.75 -2.99
CA ARG A 339 9.80 1.92 -4.32
C ARG A 339 8.99 1.25 -5.44
N LEU A 340 8.47 0.05 -5.19
CA LEU A 340 7.59 -0.63 -6.15
C LEU A 340 6.28 0.14 -6.37
N ILE A 341 5.74 0.73 -5.30
CA ILE A 341 4.58 1.62 -5.36
C ILE A 341 4.91 2.86 -6.19
N ASP A 342 5.99 3.58 -5.88
CA ASP A 342 6.42 4.82 -6.54
C ASP A 342 6.61 4.62 -8.05
N HIS A 343 7.24 3.51 -8.45
CA HIS A 343 7.34 3.10 -9.85
C HIS A 343 5.97 2.84 -10.48
N GLY A 344 5.04 2.24 -9.75
CA GLY A 344 3.65 2.11 -10.20
C GLY A 344 2.97 3.46 -10.38
N LEU A 345 3.18 4.41 -9.47
CA LEU A 345 2.59 5.75 -9.50
C LEU A 345 3.08 6.60 -10.67
N SER A 346 4.28 6.31 -11.21
CA SER A 346 4.81 7.00 -12.39
C SER A 346 4.05 6.69 -13.68
N LEU A 347 3.16 5.68 -13.69
CA LEU A 347 2.30 5.41 -14.85
C LEU A 347 1.23 6.51 -14.98
N PRO A 348 0.81 6.90 -16.19
CA PRO A 348 -0.15 8.01 -16.36
C PRO A 348 -1.60 7.63 -16.09
N ALA A 349 -1.97 6.34 -16.19
CA ALA A 349 -3.36 5.89 -16.11
C ALA A 349 -3.62 5.03 -14.87
N ILE A 350 -4.75 5.28 -14.20
CA ILE A 350 -5.10 4.65 -12.92
C ILE A 350 -5.18 3.12 -12.98
N LEU A 351 -5.77 2.54 -14.03
CA LEU A 351 -5.92 1.09 -14.15
C LEU A 351 -4.55 0.38 -14.32
N PRO A 352 -3.65 0.82 -15.22
CA PRO A 352 -2.27 0.33 -15.24
C PRO A 352 -1.51 0.49 -13.91
N ARG A 353 -1.70 1.61 -13.19
CA ARG A 353 -1.11 1.79 -11.84
C ARG A 353 -1.54 0.67 -10.90
N ILE A 354 -2.85 0.44 -10.78
CA ILE A 354 -3.43 -0.60 -9.94
C ILE A 354 -2.87 -1.98 -10.33
N GLN A 355 -2.92 -2.31 -11.62
CA GLN A 355 -2.42 -3.60 -12.12
C GLN A 355 -0.95 -3.82 -11.78
N PHE A 356 -0.13 -2.79 -11.93
CA PHE A 356 1.30 -2.87 -11.64
C PHE A 356 1.57 -3.04 -10.14
N ILE A 357 0.95 -2.21 -9.29
CA ILE A 357 1.13 -2.24 -7.83
C ILE A 357 0.66 -3.59 -7.27
N ARG A 358 -0.50 -4.09 -7.71
CA ARG A 358 -1.01 -5.43 -7.35
C ARG A 358 -0.07 -6.55 -7.80
N ALA A 359 0.52 -6.42 -9.00
CA ALA A 359 1.45 -7.42 -9.53
C ALA A 359 2.85 -7.37 -8.90
N THR A 360 3.20 -6.30 -8.18
CA THR A 360 4.54 -6.05 -7.63
C THR A 360 4.50 -5.88 -6.11
N ALA A 361 4.22 -4.68 -5.62
CA ALA A 361 4.25 -4.30 -4.20
C ALA A 361 3.38 -5.22 -3.34
N THR A 362 2.13 -5.47 -3.75
CA THR A 362 1.22 -6.38 -3.06
C THR A 362 1.80 -7.80 -2.99
N ARG A 363 2.26 -8.35 -4.12
CA ARG A 363 2.88 -9.69 -4.14
C ARG A 363 4.15 -9.76 -3.29
N PHE A 364 4.91 -8.68 -3.24
CA PHE A 364 6.10 -8.57 -2.42
C PHE A 364 5.76 -8.55 -0.92
N LEU A 365 4.70 -7.84 -0.50
CA LEU A 365 4.15 -7.92 0.86
C LEU A 365 3.76 -9.35 1.23
N TRP A 366 3.07 -10.07 0.33
CA TRP A 366 2.76 -11.49 0.56
C TRP A 366 4.01 -12.38 0.69
N CYS A 367 5.11 -12.05 0.01
CA CYS A 367 6.39 -12.71 0.24
C CYS A 367 6.95 -12.40 1.64
N ILE A 368 6.86 -11.15 2.10
CA ILE A 368 7.26 -10.75 3.44
C ILE A 368 6.44 -11.47 4.51
N PHE A 369 5.12 -11.60 4.33
CA PHE A 369 4.27 -12.30 5.29
C PHE A 369 4.66 -13.77 5.44
N LYS A 370 5.01 -14.42 4.32
CA LYS A 370 5.55 -15.80 4.35
C LYS A 370 6.89 -15.86 5.08
N ILE A 371 7.76 -14.87 4.89
CA ILE A 371 9.03 -14.79 5.62
C ILE A 371 8.76 -14.65 7.13
N LEU A 372 7.86 -13.77 7.54
CA LEU A 372 7.52 -13.58 8.95
C LEU A 372 6.98 -14.86 9.58
N LEU A 373 6.08 -15.55 8.88
CA LEU A 373 5.56 -16.84 9.33
C LEU A 373 6.68 -17.89 9.48
N LEU A 374 7.63 -17.94 8.55
CA LEU A 374 8.76 -18.86 8.63
C LEU A 374 9.69 -18.51 9.78
N GLU A 375 10.00 -17.23 10.00
CA GLU A 375 10.83 -16.81 11.13
C GLU A 375 10.15 -17.09 12.47
N PHE A 376 8.83 -16.84 12.58
CA PHE A 376 8.09 -17.18 13.80
C PHE A 376 8.10 -18.70 14.05
N LYS A 377 7.86 -19.52 13.02
CA LYS A 377 7.88 -20.99 13.16
C LYS A 377 9.24 -21.60 13.47
N LYS A 378 10.34 -20.88 13.25
CA LYS A 378 11.67 -21.33 13.69
C LYS A 378 11.82 -21.21 15.21
N THR A 379 11.02 -20.37 15.86
CA THR A 379 11.05 -20.24 17.31
C THR A 379 10.48 -21.52 17.92
N ASP A 380 11.29 -22.19 18.73
CA ASP A 380 10.88 -23.41 19.39
C ASP A 380 10.08 -23.07 20.65
N LEU A 381 8.77 -22.99 20.49
CA LEU A 381 7.81 -22.80 21.58
C LEU A 381 7.29 -24.15 22.13
N SER A 382 7.82 -25.29 21.65
CA SER A 382 7.19 -26.61 21.79
C SER A 382 7.70 -27.47 22.96
N HIS A 383 8.58 -26.95 23.82
CA HIS A 383 9.21 -27.72 24.88
C HIS A 383 8.73 -27.38 26.30
N TYR A 384 8.85 -28.37 27.20
CA TYR A 384 8.53 -28.29 28.64
C TYR A 384 9.26 -27.16 29.39
N SER A 385 10.34 -26.61 28.81
CA SER A 385 11.05 -25.43 29.31
C SER A 385 11.16 -24.37 28.22
N LEU A 386 10.24 -23.41 28.24
CA LEU A 386 10.28 -22.25 27.36
C LEU A 386 11.48 -21.36 27.70
N SER A 387 12.44 -21.28 26.77
CA SER A 387 13.61 -20.40 26.91
C SER A 387 13.23 -18.93 26.69
N GLU A 388 13.83 -18.04 27.47
CA GLU A 388 13.71 -16.60 27.31
C GLU A 388 14.20 -16.13 25.93
N ASP A 389 15.22 -16.79 25.38
CA ASP A 389 15.74 -16.49 24.05
C ASP A 389 14.72 -16.79 22.94
N SER A 390 13.95 -17.88 23.07
CA SER A 390 12.88 -18.22 22.12
C SER A 390 11.78 -17.16 22.12
N LEU A 391 11.45 -16.60 23.29
CA LEU A 391 10.47 -15.51 23.41
C LEU A 391 10.95 -14.21 22.78
N ILE A 392 12.23 -13.87 22.96
CA ILE A 392 12.84 -12.69 22.33
C ILE A 392 12.80 -12.83 20.81
N GLN A 393 13.14 -14.01 20.29
CA GLN A 393 13.08 -14.29 18.85
C GLN A 393 11.64 -14.20 18.30
N ALA A 394 10.65 -14.66 19.06
CA ALA A 394 9.23 -14.58 18.67
C ALA A 394 8.71 -13.14 18.60
N CYS A 395 9.26 -12.22 19.41
CA CYS A 395 8.86 -10.80 19.38
C CYS A 395 9.22 -10.10 18.07
N GLY A 396 10.31 -10.49 17.41
CA GLY A 396 10.78 -9.84 16.17
C GLY A 396 9.74 -9.84 15.05
N PRO A 397 9.23 -11.02 14.62
CA PRO A 397 8.16 -11.13 13.63
C PRO A 397 6.86 -10.42 14.03
N ILE A 398 6.46 -10.50 15.31
CA ILE A 398 5.25 -9.84 15.83
C ILE A 398 5.36 -8.32 15.70
N ASN A 399 6.45 -7.74 16.21
CA ASN A 399 6.70 -6.30 16.15
C ASN A 399 6.79 -5.80 14.70
N LEU A 400 7.43 -6.57 13.82
CA LEU A 400 7.51 -6.23 12.40
C LEU A 400 6.12 -6.25 11.76
N ALA A 401 5.30 -7.27 12.01
CA ALA A 401 3.95 -7.37 11.47
C ALA A 401 3.09 -6.18 11.91
N ARG A 402 3.16 -5.80 13.18
CA ARG A 402 2.45 -4.63 13.71
C ARG A 402 2.92 -3.32 13.07
N TYR A 403 4.22 -3.16 12.87
CA TYR A 403 4.76 -1.97 12.21
C TYR A 403 4.34 -1.88 10.73
N LEU A 404 4.37 -3.01 10.00
CA LEU A 404 3.85 -3.07 8.63
C LEU A 404 2.35 -2.73 8.58
N GLU A 405 1.56 -3.28 9.49
CA GLU A 405 0.12 -3.01 9.59
C GLU A 405 -0.13 -1.51 9.77
N SER A 406 0.60 -0.86 10.68
CA SER A 406 0.51 0.60 10.88
C SER A 406 0.84 1.38 9.61
N LYS A 407 1.90 1.00 8.88
CA LYS A 407 2.33 1.71 7.66
C LYS A 407 1.40 1.49 6.48
N LEU A 408 0.85 0.29 6.33
CA LEU A 408 -0.15 0.02 5.30
C LEU A 408 -1.46 0.78 5.56
N ARG A 409 -1.86 0.99 6.82
CA ARG A 409 -2.99 1.87 7.15
C ARG A 409 -2.69 3.32 6.77
N GLU A 410 -1.52 3.83 7.15
CA GLU A 410 -1.07 5.19 6.81
C GLU A 410 -1.11 5.43 5.29
N TRP A 411 -0.59 4.49 4.49
CA TRP A 411 -0.64 4.58 3.03
C TRP A 411 -2.07 4.45 2.48
N SER A 412 -2.93 3.67 3.12
CA SER A 412 -4.32 3.50 2.67
C SER A 412 -5.16 4.77 2.80
N ASP A 413 -4.75 5.69 3.68
CA ASP A 413 -5.42 6.98 3.90
C ASP A 413 -4.98 8.05 2.88
N ASP A 414 -3.92 7.80 2.10
CA ASP A 414 -3.48 8.72 1.04
C ASP A 414 -4.49 8.72 -0.14
N LEU A 415 -4.82 9.93 -0.60
CA LEU A 415 -5.80 10.20 -1.66
C LEU A 415 -5.58 9.33 -2.90
N VAL A 416 -4.32 9.07 -3.27
CA VAL A 416 -3.96 8.27 -4.43
C VAL A 416 -4.49 6.85 -4.33
N PHE A 417 -4.37 6.23 -3.15
CA PHE A 417 -4.84 4.88 -2.93
C PHE A 417 -6.36 4.82 -2.74
N VAL A 418 -6.96 5.87 -2.18
CA VAL A 418 -8.43 6.01 -2.12
C VAL A 418 -9.03 6.07 -3.52
N GLU A 419 -8.47 6.87 -4.42
CA GLU A 419 -8.88 6.95 -5.83
C GLU A 419 -8.69 5.62 -6.55
N MET A 420 -7.54 4.96 -6.35
CA MET A 420 -7.27 3.64 -6.93
C MET A 420 -8.25 2.58 -6.45
N TRP A 421 -8.55 2.57 -5.15
CA TRP A 421 -9.53 1.65 -4.57
C TRP A 421 -10.93 1.87 -5.15
N ALA A 422 -11.37 3.13 -5.28
CA ALA A 422 -12.65 3.47 -5.89
C ALA A 422 -12.70 3.01 -7.37
N ALA A 423 -11.64 3.24 -8.13
CA ALA A 423 -11.54 2.80 -9.51
C ALA A 423 -11.55 1.26 -9.64
N GLU A 424 -10.79 0.55 -8.80
CA GLU A 424 -10.76 -0.92 -8.77
C GLU A 424 -12.14 -1.49 -8.44
N THR A 425 -12.82 -0.94 -7.44
CA THR A 425 -14.15 -1.40 -7.00
C THR A 425 -15.22 -1.11 -8.06
N SER A 426 -15.16 0.04 -8.74
CA SER A 426 -16.11 0.37 -9.81
C SER A 426 -16.07 -0.64 -10.98
N VAL A 427 -14.89 -1.22 -11.25
CA VAL A 427 -14.69 -2.25 -12.29
C VAL A 427 -15.16 -3.63 -11.82
N THR A 428 -15.12 -3.91 -10.52
CA THR A 428 -15.50 -5.23 -9.97
C THR A 428 -16.99 -5.39 -9.70
N VAL A 429 -17.78 -4.31 -9.59
CA VAL A 429 -19.25 -4.38 -9.36
C VAL A 429 -20.01 -5.12 -10.49
N ASP A 430 -19.46 -5.19 -11.71
CA ASP A 430 -20.02 -5.99 -12.82
C ASP A 430 -19.73 -7.51 -12.71
N ARG A 431 -18.93 -7.93 -11.72
CA ARG A 431 -18.72 -9.33 -11.35
C ARG A 431 -19.35 -9.55 -9.97
N LYS A 432 -20.04 -10.68 -9.78
CA LYS A 432 -20.75 -11.01 -8.53
C LYS A 432 -19.89 -10.63 -7.31
N PRO A 433 -20.45 -9.93 -6.32
CA PRO A 433 -19.67 -9.46 -5.18
C PRO A 433 -19.30 -10.67 -4.32
N GLU A 434 -18.13 -11.24 -4.56
CA GLU A 434 -17.43 -11.94 -3.49
C GLU A 434 -17.03 -10.88 -2.50
N VAL A 435 -17.61 -11.00 -1.31
CA VAL A 435 -17.48 -10.11 -0.16
C VAL A 435 -16.00 -10.07 0.26
N SER A 436 -15.22 -9.21 -0.39
CA SER A 436 -13.91 -8.80 0.09
C SER A 436 -14.14 -7.72 1.14
N CYS A 437 -14.24 -8.17 2.39
CA CYS A 437 -14.20 -7.30 3.55
C CYS A 437 -12.86 -6.54 3.55
N GLN A 438 -12.89 -5.24 3.25
CA GLN A 438 -12.30 -4.11 3.99
C GLN A 438 -12.22 -2.91 3.03
N GLY A 439 -12.73 -1.74 3.42
CA GLY A 439 -12.94 -0.57 2.56
C GLY A 439 -11.69 0.23 2.16
N CYS A 440 -10.57 -0.41 1.80
CA CYS A 440 -9.34 0.28 1.37
C CYS A 440 -8.47 -0.59 0.44
N PHE A 441 -7.50 0.04 -0.25
CA PHE A 441 -6.66 -0.61 -1.26
C PHE A 441 -5.85 -1.80 -0.70
N PHE A 442 -5.26 -1.71 0.49
CA PHE A 442 -4.46 -2.80 1.10
C PHE A 442 -5.28 -3.69 2.07
N GLY A 443 -6.61 -3.77 1.89
CA GLY A 443 -7.52 -4.42 2.84
C GLY A 443 -7.19 -5.90 3.13
N GLU A 444 -6.90 -6.68 2.09
CA GLU A 444 -6.57 -8.11 2.23
C GLU A 444 -5.24 -8.31 2.96
N GLU A 445 -4.24 -7.48 2.65
CA GLU A 445 -2.93 -7.53 3.29
C GLU A 445 -3.01 -7.15 4.77
N LEU A 446 -3.77 -6.11 5.10
CA LEU A 446 -4.03 -5.68 6.48
C LEU A 446 -4.73 -6.77 7.29
N LYS A 447 -5.75 -7.40 6.72
CA LYS A 447 -6.48 -8.50 7.37
C LYS A 447 -5.53 -9.66 7.69
N SER A 448 -4.72 -10.07 6.72
CA SER A 448 -3.74 -11.14 6.87
C SER A 448 -2.71 -10.86 7.97
N LEU A 449 -2.21 -9.62 8.07
CA LEU A 449 -1.30 -9.22 9.14
C LEU A 449 -1.95 -9.33 10.53
N VAL A 450 -3.18 -8.84 10.67
CA VAL A 450 -3.94 -8.94 11.93
C VAL A 450 -4.20 -10.40 12.31
N GLU A 451 -4.53 -11.26 11.34
CA GLU A 451 -4.73 -12.69 11.57
C GLU A 451 -3.44 -13.39 12.01
N LEU A 452 -2.30 -13.12 11.34
CA LEU A 452 -1.00 -13.67 11.72
C LEU A 452 -0.64 -13.30 13.17
N GLU A 453 -0.76 -12.02 13.49
CA GLU A 453 -0.43 -11.50 14.82
C GLU A 453 -1.32 -12.13 15.90
N THR A 454 -2.64 -12.17 15.67
CA THR A 454 -3.59 -12.79 16.61
C THR A 454 -3.24 -14.26 16.85
N ASN A 455 -2.92 -15.01 15.79
CA ASN A 455 -2.56 -16.42 15.90
C ASN A 455 -1.26 -16.63 16.70
N TRP A 456 -0.25 -15.79 16.47
CA TRP A 456 1.03 -15.86 17.19
C TRP A 456 0.89 -15.52 18.66
N LEU A 457 0.11 -14.50 19.02
CA LEU A 457 -0.17 -14.17 20.42
C LEU A 457 -0.91 -15.31 21.11
N MET A 458 -1.91 -15.91 20.45
CA MET A 458 -2.65 -17.05 20.99
C MET A 458 -1.78 -18.30 21.17
N GLU A 459 -0.81 -18.54 20.29
CA GLU A 459 0.16 -19.64 20.43
C GLU A 459 1.02 -19.45 21.70
N ILE A 460 1.55 -18.24 21.92
CA ILE A 460 2.32 -17.92 23.14
C ILE A 460 1.46 -18.08 24.40
N ILE A 461 0.23 -17.56 24.40
CA ILE A 461 -0.72 -17.68 25.52
C ILE A 461 -0.99 -19.17 25.82
N THR A 462 -1.21 -19.96 24.77
CA THR A 462 -1.48 -21.40 24.91
C THR A 462 -0.30 -22.10 25.59
N VAL A 463 0.93 -21.80 25.18
CA VAL A 463 2.15 -22.37 25.79
C VAL A 463 2.26 -21.97 27.27
N PHE A 464 1.98 -20.71 27.61
CA PHE A 464 2.05 -20.24 28.99
C PHE A 464 1.03 -20.96 29.87
N LEU A 465 -0.20 -21.12 29.39
CA LEU A 465 -1.26 -21.84 30.12
C LEU A 465 -0.92 -23.33 30.31
N HIS A 466 -0.36 -23.99 29.31
CA HIS A 466 0.07 -25.39 29.44
C HIS A 466 1.25 -25.54 30.41
N GLN A 467 2.23 -24.66 30.36
CA GLN A 467 3.35 -24.67 31.30
C GLN A 467 2.87 -24.41 32.73
N PHE A 468 1.96 -23.45 32.91
CA PHE A 468 1.34 -23.17 34.20
C PHE A 468 0.58 -24.40 34.73
N ASP A 469 -0.20 -25.09 33.88
CA ASP A 469 -0.92 -26.31 34.28
C ASP A 469 0.03 -27.45 34.64
N ASN A 470 1.10 -27.67 33.87
CA ASN A 470 2.07 -28.73 34.14
C ASN A 470 2.75 -28.54 35.51
N LEU A 471 3.21 -27.32 35.81
CA LEU A 471 3.87 -27.01 37.09
C LEU A 471 2.90 -27.04 38.29
N CYS A 472 1.63 -26.71 38.05
CA CYS A 472 0.60 -26.76 39.08
C CYS A 472 -0.03 -28.16 39.25
N SER A 473 0.08 -29.07 38.28
CA SER A 473 -0.64 -30.34 38.26
C SER A 473 -0.25 -31.27 39.41
N ASP A 474 1.03 -31.32 39.79
CA ASP A 474 1.51 -32.12 40.92
C ASP A 474 0.93 -31.64 42.26
N HIS A 475 0.64 -30.33 42.38
CA HIS A 475 0.01 -29.74 43.56
C HIS A 475 -1.48 -30.07 43.67
N PHE A 476 -2.19 -30.18 42.54
CA PHE A 476 -3.64 -30.45 42.53
C PHE A 476 -3.98 -31.95 42.43
N HIS A 477 -3.05 -32.84 42.04
CA HIS A 477 -3.28 -34.28 41.91
C HIS A 477 -2.72 -35.15 43.06
N ASN A 478 -1.67 -34.73 43.77
CA ASN A 478 -1.11 -35.50 44.90
C ASN A 478 -1.93 -35.32 46.19
N ASN A 479 -3.12 -35.92 46.21
CA ASN A 479 -4.05 -35.92 47.35
C ASN A 479 -3.82 -37.05 48.37
N VAL A 480 -2.71 -37.81 48.34
CA VAL A 480 -2.65 -39.05 49.16
C VAL A 480 -1.54 -39.10 50.22
N VAL A 481 -0.44 -38.34 50.13
CA VAL A 481 0.69 -38.59 51.07
C VAL A 481 1.21 -37.36 51.83
N SER A 482 1.15 -36.13 51.30
CA SER A 482 1.79 -34.99 52.01
C SER A 482 0.87 -34.19 52.94
N TRP A 483 -0.39 -34.59 53.12
CA TRP A 483 -1.38 -33.80 53.88
C TRP A 483 -1.42 -34.13 55.39
N GLU A 484 -0.73 -35.20 55.83
CA GLU A 484 -0.66 -35.60 57.25
C GLU A 484 0.64 -35.20 57.96
N GLU A 485 1.73 -34.86 57.26
CA GLU A 485 3.02 -34.58 57.93
C GLU A 485 3.18 -33.14 58.47
N ASP A 486 2.34 -32.19 58.04
CA ASP A 486 2.35 -30.79 58.56
C ASP A 486 1.60 -30.62 59.91
N VAL A 487 1.42 -31.69 60.69
CA VAL A 487 0.73 -31.64 62.00
C VAL A 487 1.63 -31.07 63.12
N ILE A 488 2.94 -30.92 62.91
CA ILE A 488 3.87 -30.63 64.03
C ILE A 488 4.39 -29.19 64.11
N THR A 489 4.26 -28.33 63.08
CA THR A 489 4.72 -26.93 63.16
C THR A 489 3.57 -25.94 63.28
N SER A 490 3.19 -25.67 64.53
CA SER A 490 2.41 -24.51 64.92
C SER A 490 3.23 -23.23 64.72
N SER A 491 2.93 -22.42 63.68
CA SER A 491 3.01 -20.94 63.67
C SER A 491 2.87 -20.36 62.24
N SER A 492 1.74 -19.69 62.02
CA SER A 492 1.53 -18.41 61.30
C SER A 492 2.17 -18.08 59.94
N ASN A 493 2.92 -18.94 59.26
CA ASN A 493 3.51 -18.62 57.96
C ASN A 493 2.98 -19.55 56.87
N LEU A 494 1.74 -19.34 56.42
CA LEU A 494 1.25 -19.95 55.18
C LEU A 494 2.04 -19.35 54.01
N THR A 495 2.89 -20.17 53.39
CA THR A 495 3.66 -19.80 52.20
C THR A 495 2.98 -20.31 50.94
N VAL A 496 3.21 -19.62 49.82
CA VAL A 496 2.75 -20.04 48.48
C VAL A 496 3.17 -21.49 48.22
N SER A 497 2.26 -22.27 47.66
CA SER A 497 2.48 -23.68 47.34
C SER A 497 3.63 -23.85 46.35
N GLN A 498 4.53 -24.82 46.57
CA GLN A 498 5.79 -24.94 45.81
C GLN A 498 5.60 -24.95 44.28
N GLY A 499 4.66 -25.77 43.77
CA GLY A 499 4.37 -25.82 42.32
C GLY A 499 3.74 -24.52 41.78
N VAL A 500 2.94 -23.83 42.60
CA VAL A 500 2.36 -22.52 42.24
C VAL A 500 3.45 -21.44 42.25
N ALA A 501 4.35 -21.46 43.25
CA ALA A 501 5.46 -20.51 43.33
C ALA A 501 6.40 -20.63 42.11
N GLU A 502 6.72 -21.85 41.68
CA GLU A 502 7.52 -22.11 40.47
C GLU A 502 6.80 -21.66 39.20
N ALA A 503 5.49 -21.95 39.07
CA ALA A 503 4.69 -21.49 37.94
C ALA A 503 4.61 -19.95 37.88
N LEU A 504 4.45 -19.29 39.02
CA LEU A 504 4.40 -17.84 39.13
C LEU A 504 5.75 -17.17 38.86
N ASP A 505 6.87 -17.78 39.27
CA ASP A 505 8.20 -17.27 38.94
C ASP A 505 8.47 -17.35 37.42
N ASN A 506 8.16 -18.50 36.80
CA ASN A 506 8.28 -18.65 35.34
C ASN A 506 7.41 -17.63 34.59
N LEU A 507 6.14 -17.51 34.98
CA LEU A 507 5.22 -16.52 34.41
C LEU A 507 5.76 -15.09 34.55
N ARG A 508 6.26 -14.74 35.73
CA ARG A 508 6.87 -13.41 35.98
C ARG A 508 8.05 -13.14 35.07
N ARG A 509 8.96 -14.12 34.93
CA ARG A 509 10.15 -14.01 34.07
C ARG A 509 9.77 -13.82 32.61
N HIS A 510 8.88 -14.67 32.10
CA HIS A 510 8.43 -14.61 30.70
C HIS A 510 7.68 -13.31 30.39
N LEU A 511 6.78 -12.86 31.26
CA LEU A 511 6.09 -11.58 31.09
C LEU A 511 7.07 -10.40 31.11
N CYS A 512 8.11 -10.45 31.94
CA CYS A 512 9.13 -9.40 31.97
C CYS A 512 9.90 -9.33 30.64
N VAL A 513 10.30 -10.49 30.10
CA VAL A 513 10.96 -10.58 28.79
C VAL A 513 10.06 -10.04 27.67
N LEU A 514 8.79 -10.43 27.65
CA LEU A 514 7.83 -9.94 26.66
C LEU A 514 7.57 -8.44 26.80
N HIS A 515 7.43 -7.92 28.02
CA HIS A 515 7.23 -6.49 28.26
C HIS A 515 8.39 -5.64 27.70
N VAL A 516 9.62 -6.12 27.84
CA VAL A 516 10.81 -5.43 27.32
C VAL A 516 10.89 -5.51 25.80
N ASN A 517 10.59 -6.65 25.18
CA ASN A 517 10.88 -6.89 23.76
C ASN A 517 9.67 -6.72 22.82
N MET A 518 8.45 -7.01 23.26
CA MET A 518 7.24 -6.89 22.46
C MET A 518 6.73 -5.44 22.46
N ASN A 519 6.10 -5.02 21.36
CA ASN A 519 5.48 -3.70 21.27
C ASN A 519 4.36 -3.55 22.32
N PRO A 520 4.09 -2.31 22.79
CA PRO A 520 3.21 -2.10 23.94
C PRO A 520 1.78 -2.58 23.72
N LYS A 521 1.24 -2.45 22.51
CA LYS A 521 -0.14 -2.86 22.22
C LYS A 521 -0.29 -4.38 22.31
N ASP A 522 0.59 -5.11 21.64
CA ASP A 522 0.49 -6.57 21.57
C ASP A 522 0.84 -7.20 22.91
N PHE A 523 1.75 -6.59 23.68
CA PHE A 523 1.99 -7.00 25.05
C PHE A 523 0.72 -6.84 25.92
N LEU A 524 0.03 -5.70 25.81
CA LEU A 524 -1.20 -5.46 26.56
C LEU A 524 -2.29 -6.48 26.20
N ASP A 525 -2.46 -6.76 24.92
CA ASP A 525 -3.44 -7.74 24.45
C ASP A 525 -3.05 -9.16 24.91
N LEU A 526 -1.77 -9.52 24.86
CA LEU A 526 -1.27 -10.82 25.30
C LEU A 526 -1.52 -11.08 26.80
N TRP A 527 -1.08 -10.18 27.68
CA TRP A 527 -1.19 -10.46 29.12
C TRP A 527 -2.64 -10.43 29.60
N ARG A 528 -3.51 -9.62 28.98
CA ARG A 528 -4.94 -9.57 29.33
C ARG A 528 -5.66 -10.86 28.95
N ASN A 529 -5.43 -11.37 27.74
CA ASN A 529 -6.00 -12.65 27.31
C ASN A 529 -5.42 -13.82 28.12
N LEU A 530 -4.14 -13.75 28.50
CA LEU A 530 -3.55 -14.72 29.42
C LEU A 530 -4.21 -14.69 30.80
N ALA A 531 -4.49 -13.51 31.35
CA ALA A 531 -5.17 -13.37 32.64
C ALA A 531 -6.56 -14.00 32.62
N GLU A 532 -7.32 -13.83 31.53
CA GLU A 532 -8.61 -14.50 31.33
C GLU A 532 -8.46 -16.03 31.33
N GLY A 533 -7.48 -16.57 30.61
CA GLY A 533 -7.18 -18.00 30.61
C GLY A 533 -6.81 -18.55 32.00
N LEU A 534 -5.99 -17.80 32.76
CA LEU A 534 -5.60 -18.16 34.12
C LEU A 534 -6.78 -18.08 35.10
N ASP A 535 -7.66 -17.07 34.99
CA ASP A 535 -8.87 -16.96 35.81
C ASP A 535 -9.78 -18.18 35.63
N HIS A 536 -9.97 -18.62 34.38
CA HIS A 536 -10.70 -19.83 34.05
C HIS A 536 -10.04 -21.09 34.61
N TYR A 537 -8.72 -21.22 34.47
CA TYR A 537 -7.97 -22.37 34.95
C TYR A 537 -8.01 -22.51 36.48
N VAL A 538 -7.63 -21.44 37.19
CA VAL A 538 -7.52 -21.42 38.66
C VAL A 538 -8.89 -21.59 39.32
N SER A 539 -9.93 -20.96 38.76
CA SER A 539 -11.30 -21.17 39.25
C SER A 539 -11.78 -22.61 39.05
N ARG A 540 -11.49 -23.23 37.90
CA ARG A 540 -11.87 -24.62 37.65
C ARG A 540 -11.16 -25.59 38.59
N LYS A 541 -9.86 -25.43 38.83
CA LYS A 541 -9.09 -26.31 39.72
C LYS A 541 -9.57 -26.22 41.18
N PHE A 542 -10.00 -25.04 41.64
CA PHE A 542 -10.61 -24.87 42.97
C PHE A 542 -11.80 -25.81 43.21
N PHE A 543 -12.71 -25.92 42.23
CA PHE A 543 -13.93 -26.72 42.32
C PHE A 543 -13.76 -28.20 41.91
N SER A 544 -12.61 -28.59 41.35
CA SER A 544 -12.38 -29.94 40.80
C SER A 544 -11.89 -30.98 41.84
N GLY A 545 -11.67 -30.59 43.11
CA GLY A 545 -11.17 -31.49 44.16
C GLY A 545 -12.26 -32.01 45.12
N ASP A 546 -11.96 -33.09 45.84
CA ASP A 546 -12.86 -33.75 46.80
C ASP A 546 -13.31 -32.77 47.91
N PRO A 547 -14.61 -32.72 48.29
CA PRO A 547 -15.15 -31.75 49.25
C PRO A 547 -14.71 -31.99 50.71
N VAL A 548 -13.96 -33.07 50.97
CA VAL A 548 -13.60 -33.54 52.32
C VAL A 548 -12.38 -32.80 52.92
N LEU A 549 -11.58 -32.11 52.10
CA LEU A 549 -10.34 -31.43 52.53
C LEU A 549 -10.60 -29.98 52.96
N GLY A 550 -10.70 -29.78 54.27
CA GLY A 550 -11.23 -28.60 54.97
C GLY A 550 -10.42 -27.31 54.98
N ARG A 551 -10.70 -26.44 55.97
CA ARG A 551 -10.28 -25.03 56.13
C ARG A 551 -8.86 -24.66 55.66
N LYS A 552 -7.87 -25.53 55.89
CA LYS A 552 -6.46 -25.32 55.45
C LYS A 552 -6.30 -25.22 53.91
N LYS A 553 -7.12 -25.91 53.13
CA LYS A 553 -7.12 -25.85 51.64
C LYS A 553 -7.57 -24.47 51.14
N PHE A 554 -8.52 -23.88 51.84
CA PHE A 554 -9.06 -22.56 51.52
C PHE A 554 -8.06 -21.45 51.86
N ASP A 555 -7.40 -21.53 53.02
CA ASP A 555 -6.35 -20.58 53.41
C ASP A 555 -5.15 -20.63 52.43
N ARG A 556 -4.75 -21.82 51.96
CA ARG A 556 -3.70 -21.97 50.93
C ARG A 556 -4.11 -21.41 49.56
N TYR A 557 -5.34 -21.66 49.11
CA TYR A 557 -5.84 -21.09 47.86
C TYR A 557 -5.88 -19.55 47.90
N GLU A 558 -6.25 -18.96 49.04
CA GLU A 558 -6.24 -17.51 49.20
C GLU A 558 -4.82 -16.95 48.99
N VAL A 559 -3.81 -17.53 49.65
CA VAL A 559 -2.40 -17.13 49.49
C VAL A 559 -1.91 -17.30 48.05
N ASP A 560 -2.21 -18.44 47.41
CA ASP A 560 -1.80 -18.73 46.03
C ASP A 560 -2.47 -17.78 45.01
N ALA A 561 -3.75 -17.47 45.20
CA ALA A 561 -4.49 -16.55 44.35
C ALA A 561 -4.02 -15.09 44.53
N GLU A 562 -3.70 -14.66 45.75
CA GLU A 562 -3.10 -13.34 45.97
C GLU A 562 -1.70 -13.21 45.37
N ALA A 563 -0.89 -14.27 45.44
CA ALA A 563 0.41 -14.32 44.80
C ALA A 563 0.30 -14.19 43.27
N LEU A 564 -0.67 -14.86 42.65
CA LEU A 564 -0.97 -14.72 41.22
C LEU A 564 -1.30 -13.28 40.83
N LEU A 565 -2.17 -12.61 41.60
CA LEU A 565 -2.50 -11.20 41.35
C LEU A 565 -1.28 -10.30 41.50
N THR A 566 -0.36 -10.63 42.41
CA THR A 566 0.87 -9.87 42.66
C THR A 566 1.83 -9.90 41.47
N VAL A 567 1.94 -11.04 40.75
CA VAL A 567 2.78 -11.15 39.54
C VAL A 567 2.41 -10.14 38.46
N LEU A 568 1.15 -9.73 38.40
CA LEU A 568 0.62 -8.81 37.37
C LEU A 568 0.57 -7.34 37.81
N GLN A 569 0.87 -7.02 39.08
CA GLN A 569 0.93 -5.65 39.58
C GLN A 569 1.86 -4.72 38.79
N PRO A 570 3.03 -5.16 38.28
CA PRO A 570 3.89 -4.30 37.47
C PRO A 570 3.23 -3.75 36.19
N TYR A 571 2.19 -4.43 35.68
CA TYR A 571 1.56 -4.08 34.40
C TYR A 571 0.16 -3.46 34.59
N CYS A 572 -0.44 -3.58 35.78
CA CYS A 572 -1.74 -3.03 36.08
C CYS A 572 -1.90 -2.72 37.59
N VAL A 573 -2.46 -1.55 37.90
CA VAL A 573 -2.77 -1.13 39.29
C VAL A 573 -3.80 -2.03 39.96
N ARG A 574 -4.72 -2.65 39.19
CA ARG A 574 -5.80 -3.51 39.71
C ARG A 574 -5.89 -4.83 38.95
N PRO A 575 -4.95 -5.77 39.14
CA PRO A 575 -4.94 -7.05 38.41
C PRO A 575 -6.23 -7.85 38.60
N GLY A 576 -6.82 -7.83 39.80
CA GLY A 576 -8.06 -8.55 40.10
C GLY A 576 -9.30 -8.13 39.28
N ALA A 577 -9.22 -7.05 38.49
CA ALA A 577 -10.25 -6.73 37.50
C ALA A 577 -10.30 -7.76 36.36
N PHE A 578 -9.15 -8.35 36.01
CA PHE A 578 -8.98 -9.35 34.95
C PHE A 578 -9.17 -10.79 35.45
N PHE A 579 -9.40 -10.97 36.75
CA PHE A 579 -9.68 -12.26 37.39
C PHE A 579 -11.05 -12.26 38.08
N PRO A 580 -12.15 -12.09 37.31
CA PRO A 580 -13.47 -11.95 37.91
C PRO A 580 -13.90 -13.18 38.72
N ARG A 581 -13.56 -14.41 38.29
CA ARG A 581 -13.96 -15.64 38.98
C ARG A 581 -13.13 -15.86 40.24
N VAL A 582 -11.80 -15.75 40.15
CA VAL A 582 -10.91 -15.88 41.31
C VAL A 582 -11.23 -14.81 42.35
N ARG A 583 -11.53 -13.57 41.94
CA ARG A 583 -11.97 -12.50 42.86
C ARG A 583 -13.27 -12.86 43.58
N GLU A 584 -14.23 -13.45 42.89
CA GLU A 584 -15.48 -13.92 43.51
C GLU A 584 -15.26 -15.10 44.46
N ILE A 585 -14.33 -16.02 44.14
CA ILE A 585 -13.92 -17.11 45.05
C ILE A 585 -13.25 -16.53 46.30
N LEU A 586 -12.29 -15.62 46.16
CA LEU A 586 -11.64 -14.93 47.29
C LEU A 586 -12.67 -14.19 48.16
N ARG A 587 -13.68 -13.58 47.53
CA ARG A 587 -14.79 -12.96 48.26
C ARG A 587 -15.59 -13.96 49.06
N LEU A 588 -15.94 -15.12 48.47
CA LEU A 588 -16.63 -16.22 49.17
C LEU A 588 -15.82 -16.75 50.36
N LEU A 589 -14.51 -16.86 50.22
CA LEU A 589 -13.60 -17.27 51.30
C LEU A 589 -13.60 -16.29 52.47
N ARG A 590 -13.64 -14.98 52.18
CA ARG A 590 -13.62 -13.89 53.17
C ARG A 590 -14.98 -13.59 53.82
N MET A 591 -16.08 -14.19 53.36
CA MET A 591 -17.40 -13.96 53.95
C MET A 591 -17.46 -14.45 55.40
N HIS A 592 -18.14 -13.68 56.25
CA HIS A 592 -18.42 -14.12 57.61
C HIS A 592 -19.47 -15.26 57.63
N GLU A 593 -19.48 -16.08 58.68
CA GLU A 593 -20.42 -17.22 58.76
C GLU A 593 -21.90 -16.79 58.69
N GLU A 594 -22.23 -15.60 59.18
CA GLU A 594 -23.57 -15.00 59.06
C GLU A 594 -23.93 -14.70 57.59
N GLU A 595 -22.97 -14.20 56.79
CA GLU A 595 -23.15 -13.91 55.37
C GLU A 595 -23.26 -15.20 54.56
N LYS A 596 -22.45 -16.22 54.88
CA LYS A 596 -22.54 -17.55 54.29
C LYS A 596 -23.89 -18.22 54.58
N ALA A 597 -24.43 -18.07 55.80
CA ALA A 597 -25.75 -18.58 56.16
C ALA A 597 -26.88 -17.87 55.38
N ARG A 598 -26.77 -16.55 55.20
CA ARG A 598 -27.71 -15.76 54.37
C ARG A 598 -27.63 -16.15 52.90
N LEU A 599 -26.44 -16.42 52.37
CA LEU A 599 -26.22 -16.90 51.01
C LEU A 599 -26.85 -18.28 50.79
N ARG A 600 -26.64 -19.24 51.71
CA ARG A 600 -27.30 -20.57 51.68
C ARG A 600 -28.83 -20.45 51.66
N GLY A 601 -29.39 -19.65 52.57
CA GLY A 601 -30.83 -19.44 52.66
C GLY A 601 -31.43 -18.75 51.44
N ALA A 602 -30.66 -17.88 50.76
CA ALA A 602 -31.08 -17.21 49.53
C ALA A 602 -31.03 -18.14 48.31
N LEU A 603 -30.00 -18.98 48.20
CA LEU A 603 -29.86 -20.00 47.15
C LEU A 603 -31.02 -20.98 47.14
N SER A 604 -31.44 -21.46 48.33
CA SER A 604 -32.58 -22.39 48.46
C SER A 604 -33.95 -21.76 48.14
N ARG A 605 -34.06 -20.43 48.09
CA ARG A 605 -35.35 -19.70 47.95
C ARG A 605 -35.57 -19.03 46.59
N ASN A 606 -34.52 -18.45 46.00
CA ASN A 606 -34.66 -17.52 44.86
C ASN A 606 -33.85 -17.91 43.60
N GLY A 607 -33.12 -19.04 43.59
CA GLY A 607 -32.30 -19.48 42.46
C GLY A 607 -31.20 -18.47 42.05
N ASN A 608 -30.68 -18.55 40.81
CA ASN A 608 -29.52 -17.79 40.31
C ASN A 608 -29.61 -16.25 40.52
N ASN A 609 -30.80 -15.68 40.62
CA ASN A 609 -31.02 -14.24 40.76
C ASN A 609 -30.57 -13.65 42.11
N CYS A 610 -30.30 -14.48 43.13
CA CYS A 610 -29.85 -14.02 44.44
C CYS A 610 -28.34 -13.75 44.53
N LEU A 611 -27.53 -14.29 43.60
CA LEU A 611 -26.05 -14.20 43.65
C LEU A 611 -25.53 -12.77 43.46
N THR A 612 -26.22 -11.98 42.63
CA THR A 612 -25.85 -10.58 42.35
C THR A 612 -25.95 -9.68 43.58
N LEU A 613 -26.85 -10.01 44.53
CA LEU A 613 -26.99 -9.31 45.82
C LEU A 613 -25.75 -9.47 46.71
N PHE A 614 -25.00 -10.55 46.50
CA PHE A 614 -23.73 -10.82 47.19
C PHE A 614 -22.51 -10.43 46.33
N GLY A 615 -22.74 -9.74 45.19
CA GLY A 615 -21.70 -9.32 44.25
C GLY A 615 -20.99 -10.49 43.56
N ILE A 616 -21.72 -11.59 43.35
CA ILE A 616 -21.29 -12.78 42.60
C ILE A 616 -22.06 -12.77 41.27
N SER A 617 -21.32 -12.78 40.17
CA SER A 617 -21.86 -12.61 38.81
C SER A 617 -21.18 -13.50 37.77
N ASN A 618 -19.98 -14.01 38.07
CA ASN A 618 -19.15 -14.78 37.16
C ASN A 618 -19.08 -16.28 37.56
N LEU A 619 -19.43 -16.62 38.79
CA LEU A 619 -19.63 -18.00 39.25
C LEU A 619 -21.09 -18.46 39.05
N SER A 620 -21.29 -19.73 38.68
CA SER A 620 -22.62 -20.32 38.59
C SER A 620 -23.15 -20.73 39.96
N ALA A 621 -24.48 -20.74 40.14
CA ALA A 621 -25.09 -21.12 41.43
C ALA A 621 -24.71 -22.54 41.88
N GLN A 622 -24.53 -23.48 40.95
CA GLN A 622 -24.08 -24.83 41.25
C GLN A 622 -22.70 -24.85 41.93
N LEU A 623 -21.75 -24.02 41.46
CA LEU A 623 -20.42 -23.92 42.07
C LEU A 623 -20.48 -23.26 43.44
N VAL A 624 -21.36 -22.26 43.62
CA VAL A 624 -21.55 -21.59 44.92
C VAL A 624 -22.23 -22.53 45.93
N GLU A 625 -23.19 -23.34 45.51
CA GLU A 625 -23.79 -24.40 46.33
C GLU A 625 -22.76 -25.45 46.74
N GLN A 626 -21.93 -25.91 45.78
CA GLN A 626 -20.81 -26.82 46.06
C GLN A 626 -19.87 -26.23 47.13
N PHE A 627 -19.51 -24.95 47.01
CA PHE A 627 -18.70 -24.26 48.01
C PHE A 627 -19.36 -24.23 49.40
N CYS A 628 -20.66 -23.91 49.47
CA CYS A 628 -21.40 -23.85 50.73
C CYS A 628 -21.58 -25.24 51.38
N SER A 629 -21.51 -26.32 50.61
CA SER A 629 -21.62 -27.70 51.11
C SER A 629 -20.34 -28.21 51.78
N CYS A 630 -19.19 -27.58 51.49
CA CYS A 630 -17.88 -27.93 52.07
C CYS A 630 -17.58 -27.22 53.41
N TYR A 631 -18.50 -26.35 53.90
CA TYR A 631 -18.32 -25.50 55.09
C TYR A 631 -19.43 -25.66 56.12
#